data_AF-A0AAE4ZY52-F1
#
_entry.id   AF-A0AAE4ZY52-F1
#
_cell.length_a   1.000
_cell.length_b   1.000
_cell.length_c   1.000
_cell.angle_alpha   90.00
_cell.angle_beta   90.00
_cell.angle_gamma   90.00
#
_symmetry.space_group_name_H-M   'P 1'
#
loop_
_entity.id
_entity.type
_entity.pdbx_description
1 polymer ?
#
loop_
_entity_poly.entity_id
_entity_poly.type
_entity_poly.pdbx_seq_one_letter_code
_entity_poly.pdbx_strand_id
1 'polypeptide(L)'
;MTGSSLETVPIGVSSGTASVLGLKRIRLMEKPTTAHVLFGEDCLNRCAFCAQAKGSRSAPNHLSRVTWPRFSWEALKGPLAAAISQGAFKRVCVQTVECPESQGPALEFLREVREMSPQVLLSVAVTPVSVARVKLFFKKGATNVGLPIDAASPEVYARVKGGSFERAWTVLEKAARLWPGRVSTHLIVGLGETEEDAVRFLARAKSAGITVGLFAFTPVRGTAMEKTPPPDVSNYRRVQLAAYYLKRGGNAEKIELRDGRIASIDLDRTDLRREVLAGKPFETSGCLYCNRPYYTERPGQVMMNYPRALTEQEALEALSECGLASART
;
A
#
# COMPACT_ATOMS: atom_id res chain seq x y z
N MET A 1 11.06 0.49 -32.54
CA MET A 1 10.34 0.81 -31.29
C MET A 1 11.15 1.86 -30.56
N THR A 2 10.78 3.13 -30.67
CA THR A 2 11.34 4.20 -29.83
C THR A 2 10.81 3.98 -28.42
N GLY A 3 11.50 3.13 -27.64
CA GLY A 3 11.09 2.83 -26.27
C GLY A 3 11.11 4.10 -25.44
N SER A 4 10.04 4.35 -24.69
CA SER A 4 9.97 5.44 -23.74
C SER A 4 11.10 5.31 -22.73
N SER A 5 11.91 6.37 -22.56
CA SER A 5 13.06 6.39 -21.66
C SER A 5 12.75 7.27 -20.44
N LEU A 6 13.47 7.04 -19.34
CA LEU A 6 13.39 7.87 -18.14
C LEU A 6 13.53 9.38 -18.42
N GLU A 7 14.35 9.75 -19.40
CA GLU A 7 14.58 11.16 -19.75
C GLU A 7 13.37 11.83 -20.43
N THR A 8 12.52 11.05 -21.10
CA THR A 8 11.42 11.58 -21.92
C THR A 8 10.05 11.37 -21.29
N VAL A 9 9.94 10.51 -20.27
CA VAL A 9 8.67 10.21 -19.60
C VAL A 9 8.51 11.05 -18.33
N PRO A 10 7.38 11.78 -18.17
CA PRO A 10 7.11 12.47 -16.93
C PRO A 10 6.90 11.48 -15.78
N ILE A 11 7.54 11.75 -14.64
CA ILE A 11 7.45 10.94 -13.44
C ILE A 11 6.39 11.57 -12.53
N GLY A 12 5.34 10.82 -12.21
CA GLY A 12 4.38 11.24 -11.18
C GLY A 12 5.04 11.16 -9.81
N VAL A 13 5.02 12.24 -9.05
CA VAL A 13 5.61 12.28 -7.70
C VAL A 13 4.52 12.64 -6.72
N SER A 14 4.30 11.81 -5.70
CA SER A 14 3.28 12.12 -4.69
C SER A 14 3.53 13.51 -4.09
N SER A 15 2.47 14.29 -3.87
CA SER A 15 2.60 15.66 -3.36
C SER A 15 3.41 15.76 -2.06
N GLY A 16 3.33 14.76 -1.17
CA GLY A 16 4.18 14.70 0.03
C GLY A 16 5.67 14.54 -0.29
N THR A 17 6.01 13.68 -1.25
CA THR A 17 7.39 13.51 -1.72
C THR A 17 7.89 14.78 -2.41
N ALA A 18 7.10 15.37 -3.31
CA ALA A 18 7.44 16.62 -3.99
C ALA A 18 7.69 17.76 -3.00
N SER A 19 6.96 17.80 -1.88
CA SER A 19 7.17 18.80 -0.84
C SER A 19 8.45 18.59 -0.04
N VAL A 20 8.79 17.35 0.32
CA VAL A 20 10.08 17.05 0.98
C VAL A 20 11.26 17.36 0.05
N LEU A 21 11.09 17.15 -1.25
CA LEU A 21 12.10 17.48 -2.27
C LEU A 21 12.19 18.99 -2.59
N GLY A 22 11.36 19.85 -1.98
CA GLY A 22 11.34 21.29 -2.26
C GLY A 22 10.72 21.68 -3.62
N LEU A 23 10.14 20.72 -4.34
CA LEU A 23 9.52 20.91 -5.65
C LEU A 23 8.08 21.43 -5.58
N LYS A 24 7.47 21.39 -4.39
CA LYS A 24 6.12 21.90 -4.16
C LYS A 24 5.99 22.45 -2.74
N ARG A 25 5.41 23.65 -2.59
CA ARG A 25 5.15 24.24 -1.27
C ARG A 25 3.82 23.74 -0.72
N ILE A 26 3.89 22.75 0.17
CA ILE A 26 2.73 22.21 0.90
C ILE A 26 3.10 22.13 2.38
N ARG A 27 2.15 22.49 3.26
CA ARG A 27 2.29 22.19 4.69
C ARG A 27 1.98 20.72 4.92
N LEU A 28 3.01 19.95 5.30
CA LEU A 28 2.85 18.55 5.67
C LEU A 28 2.66 18.45 7.18
N MET A 29 1.57 17.81 7.62
CA MET A 29 1.39 17.46 9.03
C MET A 29 2.41 16.40 9.45
N GLU A 30 2.67 15.44 8.55
CA GLU A 30 3.66 14.39 8.74
C GLU A 30 4.46 14.23 7.45
N LYS A 31 5.78 14.15 7.57
CA LYS A 31 6.66 13.99 6.41
C LYS A 31 6.72 12.51 6.01
N PRO A 32 6.56 12.17 4.72
CA PRO A 32 6.79 10.80 4.27
C PRO A 32 8.27 10.44 4.44
N THR A 33 8.53 9.31 5.08
CA THR A 33 9.88 8.72 5.18
C THR A 33 10.22 7.85 3.96
N THR A 34 9.24 7.64 3.07
CA THR A 34 9.40 6.97 1.78
C THR A 34 9.09 7.95 0.64
N ALA A 35 10.01 8.09 -0.31
CA ALA A 35 9.74 8.80 -1.56
C ALA A 35 8.84 7.93 -2.46
N HIS A 36 7.69 8.44 -2.89
CA HIS A 36 6.76 7.71 -3.75
C HIS A 36 6.70 8.33 -5.13
N VAL A 37 7.01 7.50 -6.13
CA VAL A 37 6.96 7.84 -7.55
C VAL A 37 6.03 6.88 -8.30
N LEU A 38 5.38 7.38 -9.35
CA LEU A 38 4.43 6.67 -10.19
C LEU A 38 4.85 6.81 -11.65
N PHE A 39 4.97 5.69 -12.33
CA PHE A 39 5.25 5.61 -13.75
C PHE A 39 4.00 5.21 -14.53
N GLY A 40 3.84 5.88 -15.67
CA GLY A 40 2.75 5.74 -16.62
C GLY A 40 1.45 6.41 -16.21
N GLU A 41 0.52 6.38 -17.15
CA GLU A 41 -0.84 6.90 -17.06
C GLU A 41 -1.78 6.00 -17.86
N ASP A 42 -3.09 6.26 -17.79
CA ASP A 42 -4.11 5.56 -18.58
C ASP A 42 -3.97 4.02 -18.51
N CYS A 43 -3.96 3.50 -17.28
CA CYS A 43 -3.79 2.08 -17.00
C CYS A 43 -4.74 1.23 -17.84
N LEU A 44 -4.24 0.17 -18.47
CA LEU A 44 -5.04 -0.74 -19.28
C LEU A 44 -6.09 -1.53 -18.47
N ASN A 45 -5.89 -1.64 -17.16
CA ASN A 45 -6.81 -2.33 -16.24
C ASN A 45 -8.00 -1.47 -15.85
N ARG A 46 -9.14 -2.10 -15.54
CA ARG A 46 -10.43 -1.45 -15.24
C ARG A 46 -10.82 -1.54 -13.76
N CYS A 47 -9.86 -1.38 -12.84
CA CYS A 47 -10.14 -1.43 -11.41
C CYS A 47 -11.16 -0.36 -11.00
N ALA A 48 -12.34 -0.76 -10.52
CA ALA A 48 -13.50 0.09 -10.29
C ALA A 48 -13.27 1.22 -9.27
N PHE A 49 -12.34 1.02 -8.33
CA PHE A 49 -11.95 1.97 -7.30
C PHE A 49 -10.80 2.92 -7.72
N CYS A 50 -10.14 2.67 -8.85
CA CYS A 50 -8.86 3.32 -9.16
C CYS A 50 -9.02 4.50 -10.13
N ALA A 51 -8.44 5.64 -9.77
CA ALA A 51 -8.40 6.85 -10.60
C ALA A 51 -7.61 6.67 -11.90
N GLN A 52 -6.64 5.75 -11.93
CA GLN A 52 -5.82 5.47 -13.10
C GLN A 52 -6.46 4.43 -14.05
N ALA A 53 -7.59 3.82 -13.67
CA ALA A 53 -8.17 2.72 -14.42
C ALA A 53 -8.72 3.17 -15.79
N LYS A 54 -8.64 2.28 -16.79
CA LYS A 54 -9.25 2.48 -18.11
C LYS A 54 -10.74 2.77 -17.98
N GLY A 55 -11.14 3.96 -18.43
CA GLY A 55 -12.52 4.45 -18.36
C GLY A 55 -12.85 5.25 -17.09
N SER A 56 -11.89 5.47 -16.19
CA SER A 56 -12.04 6.48 -15.15
C SER A 56 -12.09 7.87 -15.76
N ARG A 57 -12.94 8.73 -15.17
CA ARG A 57 -13.01 10.18 -15.47
C ARG A 57 -12.29 11.01 -14.39
N SER A 58 -11.46 10.37 -13.56
CA SER A 58 -10.66 11.09 -12.56
C SER A 58 -9.54 11.87 -13.23
N ALA A 59 -8.96 12.82 -12.51
CA ALA A 59 -7.80 13.54 -13.03
C ALA A 59 -6.61 12.57 -13.18
N PRO A 60 -5.82 12.66 -14.26
CA PRO A 60 -4.77 11.68 -14.55
C PRO A 60 -3.59 11.75 -13.57
N ASN A 61 -3.48 12.84 -12.79
CA ASN A 61 -2.52 12.97 -11.70
C ASN A 61 -3.10 12.54 -10.34
N HIS A 62 -4.23 11.84 -10.29
CA HIS A 62 -4.78 11.32 -9.04
C HIS A 62 -4.49 9.81 -8.92
N LEU A 63 -4.06 9.40 -7.73
CA LEU A 63 -4.09 8.00 -7.32
C LEU A 63 -4.39 7.98 -5.82
N SER A 64 -5.52 7.36 -5.47
CA SER A 64 -6.18 7.54 -4.18
C SER A 64 -6.55 9.03 -3.95
N ARG A 65 -6.45 9.55 -2.71
CA ARG A 65 -6.78 10.95 -2.38
C ARG A 65 -5.67 11.96 -2.62
N VAL A 66 -4.46 11.51 -2.95
CA VAL A 66 -3.32 12.40 -3.15
C VAL A 66 -3.07 12.66 -4.63
N THR A 67 -2.53 13.85 -4.90
CA THR A 67 -2.11 14.24 -6.26
C THR A 67 -0.65 13.85 -6.50
N TRP A 68 -0.37 13.56 -7.77
CA TRP A 68 0.90 13.10 -8.32
C TRP A 68 1.36 14.06 -9.42
N PRO A 69 1.77 15.30 -9.06
CA PRO A 69 2.38 16.21 -10.02
C PRO A 69 3.51 15.55 -10.81
N ARG A 70 3.63 15.92 -12.08
CA ARG A 70 4.59 15.36 -13.02
C ARG A 70 5.87 16.19 -13.04
N PHE A 71 7.01 15.51 -13.02
CA PHE A 71 8.34 16.13 -13.12
C PHE A 71 9.21 15.34 -14.10
N SER A 72 10.17 16.00 -14.74
CA SER A 72 11.22 15.33 -15.50
C SER A 72 12.23 14.67 -14.57
N TRP A 73 12.96 13.69 -15.09
CA TRP A 73 14.08 13.09 -14.36
C TRP A 73 15.13 14.12 -13.94
N GLU A 74 15.50 15.03 -14.85
CA GLU A 74 16.44 16.13 -14.58
C GLU A 74 16.03 16.98 -13.37
N ALA A 75 14.75 17.31 -13.24
CA ALA A 75 14.25 18.08 -12.11
C ALA A 75 14.27 17.28 -10.79
N LEU A 76 14.26 15.95 -10.86
CA LEU A 76 14.13 15.07 -9.70
C LEU A 76 15.45 14.54 -9.17
N LYS A 77 16.42 14.22 -10.05
CA LYS A 77 17.61 13.45 -9.69
C LYS A 77 18.46 14.12 -8.59
N GLY A 78 18.70 15.42 -8.70
CA GLY A 78 19.46 16.20 -7.72
C GLY A 78 18.79 16.27 -6.35
N PRO A 79 17.53 16.78 -6.27
CA PRO A 79 16.78 16.82 -5.01
C PRO A 79 16.62 15.44 -4.36
N LEU A 80 16.37 14.39 -5.16
CA LEU A 80 16.20 13.04 -4.64
C LEU A 80 17.50 12.50 -4.04
N ALA A 81 18.64 12.67 -4.72
CA ALA A 81 19.94 12.26 -4.21
C ALA A 81 20.27 12.98 -2.88
N ALA A 82 20.03 14.29 -2.81
CA ALA A 82 20.25 15.07 -1.59
C ALA A 82 19.34 14.62 -0.44
N ALA A 83 18.06 14.38 -0.70
CA ALA A 83 17.12 13.92 0.33
C ALA A 83 17.44 12.51 0.85
N ILE A 84 17.94 11.62 -0.02
CA ILE A 84 18.41 10.29 0.39
C ILE A 84 19.68 10.41 1.24
N SER A 85 20.68 11.20 0.82
CA SER A 85 21.95 11.32 1.54
C SER A 85 21.79 11.97 2.92
N GLN A 86 20.86 12.91 3.05
CA GLN A 86 20.48 13.53 4.33
C GLN A 86 19.60 12.61 5.19
N GLY A 87 19.22 11.44 4.69
CA GLY A 87 18.39 10.47 5.41
C GLY A 87 16.94 10.88 5.59
N ALA A 88 16.46 11.88 4.83
CA ALA A 88 15.05 12.28 4.83
C ALA A 88 14.16 11.18 4.25
N PHE A 89 14.65 10.46 3.23
CA PHE A 89 14.02 9.23 2.75
C PHE A 89 14.81 7.99 3.15
N LYS A 90 14.14 7.06 3.83
CA LYS A 90 14.68 5.73 4.17
C LYS A 90 14.43 4.70 3.07
N ARG A 91 13.45 4.97 2.19
CA ARG A 91 13.05 4.10 1.09
C ARG A 91 12.54 4.91 -0.10
N VAL A 92 12.70 4.37 -1.30
CA VAL A 92 11.99 4.83 -2.50
C VAL A 92 11.01 3.75 -2.96
N CYS A 93 9.77 4.15 -3.24
CA CYS A 93 8.68 3.29 -3.67
C CYS A 93 8.26 3.68 -5.09
N VAL A 94 8.57 2.79 -6.03
CA VAL A 94 8.24 2.91 -7.44
C VAL A 94 6.92 2.20 -7.67
N GLN A 95 5.93 2.91 -8.18
CA GLN A 95 4.63 2.36 -8.54
C GLN A 95 4.50 2.42 -10.06
N THR A 96 3.93 1.38 -10.66
CA THR A 96 3.66 1.35 -12.10
C THR A 96 2.18 1.17 -12.32
N VAL A 97 1.59 1.93 -13.24
CA VAL A 97 0.33 1.50 -13.85
C VAL A 97 0.63 0.44 -14.91
N GLU A 98 -0.39 -0.30 -15.35
CA GLU A 98 -0.22 -1.27 -16.43
C GLU A 98 -0.39 -0.54 -17.78
N CYS A 99 0.70 -0.04 -18.33
CA CYS A 99 0.77 0.51 -19.69
C CYS A 99 2.16 0.27 -20.31
N PRO A 100 2.31 0.33 -21.65
CA PRO A 100 3.60 0.12 -22.32
C PRO A 100 4.72 1.04 -21.84
N GLU A 101 4.38 2.27 -21.46
CA GLU A 101 5.31 3.35 -21.09
C GLU A 101 5.77 3.25 -19.62
N SER A 102 5.19 2.38 -18.80
CA SER A 102 5.51 2.32 -17.37
C SER A 102 6.78 1.53 -17.06
N GLN A 103 6.91 0.33 -17.63
CA GLN A 103 7.87 -0.65 -17.12
C GLN A 103 9.33 -0.28 -17.44
N GLY A 104 9.60 0.17 -18.67
CA GLY A 104 10.96 0.55 -19.10
C GLY A 104 11.55 1.67 -18.25
N PRO A 105 10.91 2.85 -18.22
CA PRO A 105 11.35 3.97 -17.38
C PRO A 105 11.44 3.63 -15.89
N ALA A 106 10.53 2.82 -15.34
CA ALA A 106 10.61 2.39 -13.94
C ALA A 106 11.87 1.54 -13.65
N LEU A 107 12.28 0.67 -14.58
CA LEU A 107 13.50 -0.13 -14.46
C LEU A 107 14.77 0.73 -14.60
N GLU A 108 14.76 1.72 -15.49
CA GLU A 108 15.83 2.72 -15.61
C GLU A 108 15.95 3.53 -14.32
N PHE A 109 14.85 4.07 -13.80
CA PHE A 109 14.82 4.82 -12.54
C PHE A 109 15.40 4.01 -11.37
N LEU A 110 15.03 2.73 -11.25
CA LEU A 110 15.59 1.88 -10.19
C LEU A 110 17.10 1.69 -10.29
N ARG A 111 17.63 1.55 -11.52
CA ARG A 111 19.07 1.48 -11.76
C ARG A 111 19.73 2.78 -11.30
N GLU A 112 19.24 3.93 -11.78
CA GLU A 112 19.79 5.23 -11.43
C GLU A 112 19.79 5.45 -9.92
N VAL A 113 18.67 5.20 -9.23
CA VAL A 113 18.58 5.36 -7.77
C VAL A 113 19.52 4.40 -7.04
N ARG A 114 19.70 3.17 -7.53
CA ARG A 114 20.66 2.23 -6.94
C ARG A 114 22.10 2.69 -7.12
N GLU A 115 22.44 3.28 -8.26
CA GLU A 115 23.76 3.87 -8.52
C GLU A 115 24.02 5.10 -7.64
N MET A 116 23.03 5.98 -7.49
CA MET A 116 23.12 7.14 -6.60
C MET A 116 23.21 6.77 -5.11
N SER A 117 22.54 5.68 -4.69
CA SER A 117 22.57 5.23 -3.30
C SER A 117 22.52 3.70 -3.20
N PRO A 118 23.69 3.04 -3.01
CA PRO A 118 23.75 1.60 -2.86
C PRO A 118 22.98 1.05 -1.65
N GLN A 119 22.73 1.87 -0.63
CA GLN A 119 22.11 1.44 0.63
C GLN A 119 20.61 1.74 0.73
N VAL A 120 20.07 2.66 -0.07
CA VAL A 120 18.64 3.01 0.03
C VAL A 120 17.77 1.80 -0.28
N LEU A 121 16.69 1.63 0.48
CA LEU A 121 15.72 0.58 0.19
C LEU A 121 14.92 0.97 -1.05
N LEU A 122 14.77 0.02 -1.98
CA LEU A 122 13.99 0.22 -3.20
C LEU A 122 12.83 -0.76 -3.21
N SER A 123 11.62 -0.26 -3.35
CA SER A 123 10.43 -1.10 -3.44
C SER A 123 9.68 -0.78 -4.71
N VAL A 124 9.07 -1.80 -5.31
CA VAL A 124 8.32 -1.65 -6.55
C VAL A 124 6.93 -2.25 -6.36
N ALA A 125 5.86 -1.56 -6.76
CA ALA A 125 4.53 -2.14 -6.84
C ALA A 125 4.10 -2.30 -8.30
N VAL A 126 3.89 -3.54 -8.74
CA VAL A 126 3.51 -3.88 -10.12
C VAL A 126 2.36 -4.88 -10.16
N THR A 127 1.62 -4.90 -11.27
CA THR A 127 0.54 -5.86 -11.49
C THR A 127 1.05 -7.32 -11.40
N PRO A 128 0.34 -8.24 -10.72
CA PRO A 128 0.71 -9.66 -10.59
C PRO A 128 0.53 -10.47 -11.88
N VAL A 129 1.30 -10.13 -12.92
CA VAL A 129 1.21 -10.77 -14.24
C VAL A 129 2.15 -11.96 -14.36
N SER A 130 3.42 -11.83 -13.96
CA SER A 130 4.38 -12.92 -14.08
C SER A 130 5.54 -12.83 -13.08
N VAL A 131 6.07 -14.00 -12.71
CA VAL A 131 7.26 -14.13 -11.87
C VAL A 131 8.52 -13.62 -12.60
N ALA A 132 8.56 -13.70 -13.94
CA ALA A 132 9.65 -13.16 -14.74
C ALA A 132 9.76 -11.63 -14.61
N ARG A 133 8.62 -10.92 -14.59
CA ARG A 133 8.57 -9.47 -14.34
C ARG A 133 9.11 -9.13 -12.95
N VAL A 134 8.73 -9.89 -11.92
CA VAL A 134 9.26 -9.74 -10.55
C VAL A 134 10.78 -9.92 -10.52
N LYS A 135 11.29 -10.98 -11.16
CA LYS A 135 12.74 -11.25 -11.27
C LYS A 135 13.49 -10.08 -11.90
N LEU A 136 12.91 -9.43 -12.91
CA LEU A 136 13.51 -8.30 -13.60
C LEU A 136 13.70 -7.10 -12.65
N PHE A 137 12.70 -6.77 -11.83
CA PHE A 137 12.81 -5.70 -10.84
C PHE A 137 13.86 -6.00 -9.76
N PHE A 138 13.94 -7.25 -9.29
CA PHE A 138 15.01 -7.65 -8.37
C PHE A 138 16.39 -7.51 -9.00
N LYS A 139 16.56 -7.92 -10.27
CA LYS A 139 17.82 -7.75 -11.01
C LYS A 139 18.22 -6.28 -11.19
N LYS A 140 17.27 -5.35 -11.20
CA LYS A 140 17.51 -3.90 -11.29
C LYS A 140 17.64 -3.22 -9.93
N GLY A 141 17.78 -3.99 -8.85
CA GLY A 141 18.14 -3.46 -7.53
C GLY A 141 16.96 -3.21 -6.60
N ALA A 142 15.74 -3.67 -6.92
CA ALA A 142 14.65 -3.64 -5.97
C ALA A 142 14.98 -4.47 -4.71
N THR A 143 14.82 -3.88 -3.53
CA THR A 143 14.84 -4.58 -2.25
C THR A 143 13.57 -5.41 -2.07
N ASN A 144 12.40 -4.86 -2.41
CA ASN A 144 11.10 -5.53 -2.29
C ASN A 144 10.26 -5.35 -3.57
N VAL A 145 9.43 -6.34 -3.88
CA VAL A 145 8.42 -6.25 -4.95
C VAL A 145 7.04 -6.55 -4.38
N GLY A 146 6.16 -5.56 -4.49
CA GLY A 146 4.75 -5.63 -4.15
C GLY A 146 3.91 -6.02 -5.36
N LEU A 147 2.96 -6.94 -5.13
CA LEU A 147 2.03 -7.45 -6.11
C LEU A 147 0.60 -7.26 -5.57
N PRO A 148 -0.03 -6.10 -5.81
CA PRO A 148 -1.31 -5.77 -5.19
C PRO A 148 -2.46 -6.66 -5.69
N ILE A 149 -3.02 -7.47 -4.78
CA ILE A 149 -4.25 -8.23 -5.04
C ILE A 149 -5.47 -7.35 -4.72
N ASP A 150 -5.38 -6.54 -3.69
CA ASP A 150 -6.34 -5.52 -3.21
C ASP A 150 -7.69 -6.05 -2.72
N ALA A 151 -8.23 -7.13 -3.28
CA ALA A 151 -9.51 -7.72 -2.86
C ALA A 151 -9.30 -8.99 -2.01
N ALA A 152 -10.15 -9.19 -0.99
CA ALA A 152 -10.00 -10.32 -0.06
C ALA A 152 -10.46 -11.67 -0.63
N SER A 153 -11.38 -11.67 -1.60
CA SER A 153 -11.98 -12.90 -2.14
C SER A 153 -12.01 -12.90 -3.68
N PRO A 154 -12.13 -14.08 -4.33
CA PRO A 154 -12.31 -14.19 -5.77
C PRO A 154 -13.52 -13.41 -6.31
N GLU A 155 -14.64 -13.42 -5.59
CA GLU A 155 -15.90 -12.76 -5.97
C GLU A 155 -15.72 -11.23 -5.98
N VAL A 156 -15.12 -10.69 -4.91
CA VAL A 156 -14.83 -9.26 -4.81
C VAL A 156 -13.81 -8.86 -5.88
N TYR A 157 -12.76 -9.65 -6.08
CA TYR A 157 -11.74 -9.40 -7.11
C TYR A 157 -12.34 -9.34 -8.52
N ALA A 158 -13.16 -10.31 -8.89
CA ALA A 158 -13.83 -10.35 -10.19
C ALA A 158 -14.73 -9.13 -10.41
N ARG A 159 -15.47 -8.71 -9.37
CA ARG A 159 -16.34 -7.54 -9.40
C ARG A 159 -15.57 -6.22 -9.53
N VAL A 160 -14.48 -6.05 -8.77
CA VAL A 160 -13.82 -4.73 -8.62
C VAL A 160 -12.58 -4.56 -9.48
N LYS A 161 -11.82 -5.61 -9.78
CA LYS A 161 -10.60 -5.55 -10.61
C LYS A 161 -10.80 -6.21 -11.97
N GLY A 162 -11.67 -7.21 -12.04
CA GLY A 162 -11.79 -8.12 -13.17
C GLY A 162 -10.62 -9.10 -13.25
N GLY A 163 -10.69 -10.04 -14.18
CA GLY A 163 -9.67 -11.08 -14.35
C GLY A 163 -9.80 -12.22 -13.33
N SER A 164 -8.69 -12.92 -13.06
CA SER A 164 -8.68 -14.11 -12.21
C SER A 164 -7.83 -13.92 -10.96
N PHE A 165 -8.50 -13.97 -9.80
CA PHE A 165 -7.86 -13.92 -8.48
C PHE A 165 -6.82 -15.04 -8.32
N GLU A 166 -7.16 -16.28 -8.66
CA GLU A 166 -6.24 -17.42 -8.48
C GLU A 166 -5.01 -17.35 -9.38
N ARG A 167 -5.11 -16.78 -10.60
CA ARG A 167 -3.92 -16.52 -11.43
C ARG A 167 -3.00 -15.50 -10.78
N ALA A 168 -3.55 -14.39 -10.30
CA ALA A 168 -2.79 -13.36 -9.60
C ALA A 168 -2.16 -13.88 -8.31
N TRP A 169 -2.91 -14.66 -7.52
CA TRP A 169 -2.43 -15.29 -6.30
C TRP A 169 -1.30 -16.29 -6.57
N THR A 170 -1.43 -17.10 -7.62
CA THR A 170 -0.40 -18.06 -8.02
C THR A 170 0.93 -17.36 -8.34
N VAL A 171 0.88 -16.20 -9.02
CA VAL A 171 2.09 -15.39 -9.28
C VAL A 171 2.68 -14.86 -7.98
N LEU A 172 1.83 -14.31 -7.11
CA LEU A 172 2.23 -13.78 -5.81
C LEU A 172 2.92 -14.83 -4.93
N GLU A 173 2.30 -16.00 -4.77
CA GLU A 173 2.83 -17.09 -3.95
C GLU A 173 4.12 -17.68 -4.53
N LYS A 174 4.21 -17.86 -5.86
CA LYS A 174 5.46 -18.29 -6.50
C LYS A 174 6.58 -17.28 -6.29
N ALA A 175 6.28 -15.98 -6.40
CA ALA A 175 7.25 -14.93 -6.12
C ALA A 175 7.70 -14.97 -4.66
N ALA A 176 6.78 -15.10 -3.70
CA ALA A 176 7.10 -15.15 -2.28
C ALA A 176 8.02 -16.32 -1.92
N ARG A 177 7.80 -17.50 -2.53
CA ARG A 177 8.70 -18.66 -2.39
C ARG A 177 10.11 -18.41 -2.94
N LEU A 178 10.23 -17.72 -4.06
CA LEU A 178 11.53 -17.43 -4.70
C LEU A 178 12.30 -16.30 -4.00
N TRP A 179 11.61 -15.36 -3.36
CA TRP A 179 12.21 -14.26 -2.61
C TRP A 179 11.56 -14.08 -1.23
N PRO A 180 11.81 -15.01 -0.28
CA PRO A 180 11.22 -14.97 1.06
C PRO A 180 11.47 -13.64 1.76
N GLY A 181 10.43 -13.09 2.40
CA GLY A 181 10.49 -11.82 3.14
C GLY A 181 10.63 -10.56 2.25
N ARG A 182 10.71 -10.71 0.93
CA ARG A 182 10.91 -9.60 -0.01
C ARG A 182 9.70 -9.30 -0.90
N VAL A 183 8.63 -10.08 -0.77
CA VAL A 183 7.38 -9.91 -1.52
C VAL A 183 6.29 -9.37 -0.63
N SER A 184 5.55 -8.39 -1.13
CA SER A 184 4.38 -7.83 -0.46
C SER A 184 3.14 -7.88 -1.35
N THR A 185 1.98 -7.70 -0.74
CA THR A 185 0.71 -7.45 -1.43
C THR A 185 -0.06 -6.36 -0.69
N HIS A 186 -1.17 -5.94 -1.27
CA HIS A 186 -2.10 -5.02 -0.63
C HIS A 186 -3.46 -5.70 -0.45
N LEU A 187 -4.15 -5.29 0.61
CA LEU A 187 -5.56 -5.56 0.82
C LEU A 187 -6.27 -4.23 1.10
N ILE A 188 -7.31 -3.94 0.34
CA ILE A 188 -8.18 -2.79 0.52
C ILE A 188 -9.43 -3.28 1.23
N VAL A 189 -9.72 -2.71 2.39
CA VAL A 189 -10.91 -3.01 3.17
C VAL A 189 -12.05 -2.07 2.78
N GLY A 190 -13.24 -2.59 2.52
CA GLY A 190 -14.42 -1.85 2.06
C GLY A 190 -14.70 -1.98 0.56
N LEU A 191 -14.19 -3.01 -0.12
CA LEU A 191 -14.54 -3.32 -1.52
C LEU A 191 -15.79 -4.24 -1.63
N GLY A 192 -16.37 -4.60 -0.49
CA GLY A 192 -17.57 -5.42 -0.34
C GLY A 192 -17.28 -6.86 0.06
N GLU A 193 -16.12 -7.11 0.67
CA GLU A 193 -15.77 -8.29 1.44
C GLU A 193 -16.25 -8.22 2.89
N THR A 194 -16.33 -9.37 3.56
CA THR A 194 -16.56 -9.47 5.01
C THR A 194 -15.23 -9.38 5.79
N GLU A 195 -15.29 -9.21 7.12
CA GLU A 195 -14.08 -9.26 7.95
C GLU A 195 -13.50 -10.68 7.96
N GLU A 196 -14.34 -11.71 7.87
CA GLU A 196 -13.93 -13.10 7.70
C GLU A 196 -13.12 -13.31 6.41
N ASP A 197 -13.57 -12.76 5.28
CA ASP A 197 -12.81 -12.82 4.02
C ASP A 197 -11.43 -12.17 4.19
N ALA A 198 -11.37 -11.01 4.86
CA ALA A 198 -10.13 -10.32 5.15
C ALA A 198 -9.20 -11.16 6.04
N VAL A 199 -9.72 -11.81 7.09
CA VAL A 199 -8.94 -12.70 7.96
C VAL A 199 -8.41 -13.90 7.19
N ARG A 200 -9.23 -14.54 6.34
CA ARG A 200 -8.80 -15.66 5.48
C ARG A 200 -7.70 -15.24 4.51
N PHE A 201 -7.83 -14.07 3.88
CA PHE A 201 -6.79 -13.49 3.02
C PHE A 201 -5.49 -13.27 3.79
N LEU A 202 -5.57 -12.64 4.96
CA LEU A 202 -4.41 -12.33 5.80
C LEU A 202 -3.71 -13.60 6.29
N ALA A 203 -4.48 -14.62 6.68
CA ALA A 203 -3.95 -15.92 7.07
C ALA A 203 -3.24 -16.62 5.89
N ARG A 204 -3.84 -16.62 4.69
CA ARG A 204 -3.22 -17.17 3.46
C ARG A 204 -1.91 -16.44 3.14
N ALA A 205 -1.88 -15.11 3.25
CA ALA A 205 -0.69 -14.30 3.04
C ALA A 205 0.41 -14.59 4.08
N LYS A 206 0.04 -14.68 5.36
CA LYS A 206 0.96 -15.03 6.46
C LYS A 206 1.63 -16.39 6.20
N SER A 207 0.83 -17.42 5.89
CA SER A 207 1.34 -18.77 5.61
C SER A 207 2.28 -18.83 4.42
N ALA A 208 2.11 -17.94 3.43
CA ALA A 208 2.98 -17.80 2.28
C ALA A 208 4.18 -16.84 2.51
N GLY A 209 4.35 -16.27 3.71
CA GLY A 209 5.43 -15.34 4.03
C GLY A 209 5.33 -13.98 3.33
N ILE A 210 4.11 -13.56 2.97
CA ILE A 210 3.85 -12.32 2.23
C ILE A 210 3.53 -11.19 3.20
N THR A 211 4.20 -10.04 3.03
CA THR A 211 3.85 -8.83 3.79
C THR A 211 2.59 -8.18 3.21
N VAL A 212 1.60 -7.86 4.04
CA VAL A 212 0.37 -7.19 3.60
C VAL A 212 0.40 -5.71 4.02
N GLY A 213 0.19 -4.82 3.05
CA GLY A 213 -0.18 -3.42 3.30
C GLY A 213 -1.70 -3.26 3.26
N LEU A 214 -2.28 -2.76 4.34
CA LEU A 214 -3.70 -2.48 4.44
C LEU A 214 -4.03 -1.07 3.98
N PHE A 215 -5.18 -0.92 3.32
CA PHE A 215 -5.76 0.35 2.94
C PHE A 215 -7.26 0.34 3.25
N ALA A 216 -7.81 1.46 3.72
CA ALA A 216 -9.26 1.62 3.74
C ALA A 216 -9.72 2.08 2.35
N PHE A 217 -10.79 1.49 1.83
CA PHE A 217 -11.40 1.94 0.59
C PHE A 217 -11.82 3.40 0.75
N THR A 218 -11.49 4.19 -0.27
CA THR A 218 -11.71 5.62 -0.26
C THR A 218 -12.35 6.03 -1.58
N PRO A 219 -13.55 6.65 -1.56
CA PRO A 219 -14.22 6.99 -2.81
C PRO A 219 -13.48 8.13 -3.51
N VAL A 220 -13.15 7.91 -4.78
CA VAL A 220 -12.45 8.89 -5.63
C VAL A 220 -13.38 9.33 -6.76
N ARG A 221 -13.55 10.65 -6.89
CA ARG A 221 -14.37 11.26 -7.95
C ARG A 221 -13.88 10.81 -9.32
N GLY A 222 -14.83 10.43 -10.18
CA GLY A 222 -14.58 9.93 -11.54
C GLY A 222 -14.29 8.43 -11.62
N THR A 223 -14.27 7.69 -10.51
CA THR A 223 -14.15 6.23 -10.52
C THR A 223 -15.53 5.56 -10.57
N ALA A 224 -15.60 4.29 -10.95
CA ALA A 224 -16.87 3.55 -10.97
C ALA A 224 -17.47 3.39 -9.56
N MET A 225 -16.61 3.41 -8.53
CA MET A 225 -17.00 3.33 -7.12
C MET A 225 -17.04 4.71 -6.42
N GLU A 226 -17.16 5.81 -7.16
CA GLU A 226 -17.13 7.16 -6.57
C GLU A 226 -18.27 7.43 -5.56
N LYS A 227 -19.39 6.68 -5.66
CA LYS A 227 -20.56 6.76 -4.79
C LYS A 227 -20.65 5.66 -3.74
N THR A 228 -19.73 4.69 -3.78
CA THR A 228 -19.66 3.64 -2.74
C THR A 228 -19.17 4.29 -1.44
N PRO A 229 -19.74 3.98 -0.27
CA PRO A 229 -19.23 4.52 0.99
C PRO A 229 -17.87 3.90 1.36
N PRO A 230 -17.01 4.60 2.12
CA PRO A 230 -15.84 3.98 2.76
C PRO A 230 -16.29 2.93 3.80
N PRO A 231 -15.40 2.02 4.25
CA PRO A 231 -15.75 1.09 5.32
C PRO A 231 -16.03 1.84 6.62
N ASP A 232 -16.90 1.26 7.46
CA ASP A 232 -17.06 1.72 8.84
C ASP A 232 -15.72 1.64 9.58
N VAL A 233 -15.43 2.67 10.40
CA VAL A 233 -14.19 2.73 11.18
C VAL A 233 -14.05 1.47 12.03
N SER A 234 -15.13 1.03 12.67
CA SER A 234 -15.13 -0.16 13.53
C SER A 234 -14.76 -1.45 12.79
N ASN A 235 -15.25 -1.62 11.56
CA ASN A 235 -14.85 -2.74 10.68
C ASN A 235 -13.35 -2.68 10.40
N TYR A 236 -12.87 -1.52 9.93
CA TYR A 236 -11.47 -1.36 9.56
C TYR A 236 -10.52 -1.60 10.74
N ARG A 237 -10.87 -1.11 11.93
CA ARG A 237 -10.10 -1.29 13.16
C ARG A 237 -9.96 -2.76 13.57
N ARG A 238 -11.01 -3.56 13.43
CA ARG A 238 -10.93 -5.01 13.69
C ARG A 238 -10.01 -5.72 12.70
N VAL A 239 -10.09 -5.36 11.41
CA VAL A 239 -9.20 -5.93 10.39
C VAL A 239 -7.75 -5.49 10.61
N GLN A 240 -7.49 -4.24 11.00
CA GLN A 240 -6.16 -3.76 11.39
C GLN A 240 -5.59 -4.57 12.56
N LEU A 241 -6.40 -4.80 13.60
CA LEU A 241 -6.00 -5.60 14.76
C LEU A 241 -5.69 -7.06 14.36
N ALA A 242 -6.56 -7.69 13.55
CA ALA A 242 -6.33 -9.04 13.05
C ALA A 242 -5.05 -9.14 12.20
N ALA A 243 -4.82 -8.19 11.29
CA ALA A 243 -3.61 -8.15 10.49
C ALA A 243 -2.35 -7.99 11.34
N TYR A 244 -2.39 -7.14 12.37
CA TYR A 244 -1.27 -6.97 13.28
C TYR A 244 -1.00 -8.23 14.11
N TYR A 245 -2.04 -8.82 14.69
CA TYR A 245 -1.97 -10.08 15.43
C TYR A 245 -1.32 -11.19 14.59
N LEU A 246 -1.78 -11.39 13.35
CA LEU A 246 -1.23 -12.39 12.42
C LEU A 246 0.23 -12.06 12.05
N LYS A 247 0.55 -10.79 11.79
CA LYS A 247 1.93 -10.31 11.52
C LYS A 247 2.88 -10.60 12.69
N ARG A 248 2.40 -10.56 13.94
CA ARG A 248 3.17 -10.86 15.16
C ARG A 248 3.22 -12.34 15.52
N GLY A 249 2.78 -13.21 14.61
CA GLY A 249 2.88 -14.66 14.74
C GLY A 249 1.60 -15.31 15.27
N GLY A 250 0.55 -14.54 15.57
CA GLY A 250 -0.72 -15.05 16.08
C GLY A 250 -1.36 -16.12 15.17
N ASN A 251 -2.00 -17.13 15.76
CA ASN A 251 -2.72 -18.17 15.03
C ASN A 251 -4.12 -17.69 14.61
N ALA A 252 -4.47 -17.82 13.33
CA ALA A 252 -5.77 -17.42 12.79
C ALA A 252 -6.95 -18.13 13.46
N GLU A 253 -6.77 -19.35 13.95
CA GLU A 253 -7.80 -20.11 14.70
C GLU A 253 -8.20 -19.45 16.02
N LYS A 254 -7.40 -18.51 16.53
CA LYS A 254 -7.67 -17.72 17.74
C LYS A 254 -8.33 -16.37 17.44
N ILE A 255 -8.79 -16.18 16.21
CA ILE A 255 -9.66 -15.08 15.82
C ILE A 255 -11.07 -15.65 15.75
N GLU A 256 -11.92 -15.33 16.72
CA GLU A 256 -13.30 -15.79 16.67
C GLU A 256 -14.09 -14.97 15.65
N LEU A 257 -14.78 -15.67 14.76
CA LEU A 257 -15.65 -15.09 13.75
C LEU A 257 -17.10 -15.46 14.06
N ARG A 258 -18.01 -14.48 13.97
CA ARG A 258 -19.46 -14.66 14.10
C ARG A 258 -20.14 -13.85 13.01
N ASP A 259 -20.96 -14.51 12.19
CA ASP A 259 -21.71 -13.88 11.08
C ASP A 259 -20.81 -13.04 10.13
N GLY A 260 -19.63 -13.56 9.77
CA GLY A 260 -18.67 -12.88 8.90
C GLY A 260 -17.90 -11.71 9.54
N ARG A 261 -18.06 -11.49 10.84
CA ARG A 261 -17.44 -10.42 11.62
C ARG A 261 -16.48 -10.97 12.68
N ILE A 262 -15.39 -10.25 12.99
CA ILE A 262 -14.50 -10.58 14.10
C ILE A 262 -15.23 -10.28 15.42
N ALA A 263 -15.37 -11.30 16.25
CA ALA A 263 -16.02 -11.23 17.56
C ALA A 263 -15.00 -11.10 18.72
N SER A 264 -13.83 -11.73 18.59
CA SER A 264 -12.72 -11.60 19.53
C SER A 264 -11.39 -11.96 18.86
N ILE A 265 -10.30 -11.48 19.45
CA ILE A 265 -8.92 -11.85 19.09
C ILE A 265 -8.18 -12.12 20.40
N ASP A 266 -7.49 -13.26 20.47
CA ASP A 266 -6.59 -13.61 21.57
C ASP A 266 -5.36 -12.69 21.59
N LEU A 267 -5.25 -11.88 22.65
CA LEU A 267 -4.16 -10.93 22.87
C LEU A 267 -3.37 -11.25 24.14
N ASP A 268 -3.36 -12.52 24.58
CA ASP A 268 -2.80 -12.91 25.87
C ASP A 268 -1.29 -12.72 25.97
N ARG A 269 -0.60 -12.70 24.82
CA ARG A 269 0.83 -12.39 24.76
C ARG A 269 1.10 -10.96 25.26
N THR A 270 1.84 -10.83 26.35
CA THR A 270 2.16 -9.54 27.00
C THR A 270 2.85 -8.54 26.06
N ASP A 271 3.76 -9.01 25.20
CA ASP A 271 4.46 -8.15 24.24
C ASP A 271 3.51 -7.58 23.19
N LEU A 272 2.59 -8.41 22.69
CA LEU A 272 1.56 -8.02 21.74
C LEU A 272 0.57 -7.05 22.39
N ARG A 273 0.07 -7.35 23.59
CA ARG A 273 -0.88 -6.49 24.31
C ARG A 273 -0.30 -5.08 24.49
N ARG A 274 0.96 -4.96 24.91
CA ARG A 274 1.64 -3.66 25.05
C ARG A 274 1.67 -2.87 23.74
N GLU A 275 1.94 -3.54 22.61
CA GLU A 275 1.96 -2.89 21.30
C GLU A 275 0.58 -2.48 20.80
N VAL A 276 -0.44 -3.30 21.09
CA VAL A 276 -1.85 -3.00 20.81
C VAL A 276 -2.30 -1.77 21.61
N LEU A 277 -2.01 -1.74 22.92
CA LEU A 277 -2.28 -0.59 23.79
C LEU A 277 -1.55 0.68 23.34
N ALA A 278 -0.36 0.54 22.73
CA ALA A 278 0.37 1.66 22.13
C ALA A 278 -0.13 2.06 20.73
N GLY A 279 -1.21 1.43 20.23
CA GLY A 279 -1.84 1.78 18.95
C GLY A 279 -1.11 1.26 17.70
N LYS A 280 -0.09 0.38 17.85
CA LYS A 280 0.69 -0.14 16.72
C LYS A 280 -0.12 -0.78 15.58
N PRO A 281 -1.25 -1.48 15.83
CA PRO A 281 -2.09 -2.03 14.77
C PRO A 281 -2.67 -0.97 13.80
N PHE A 282 -2.84 0.27 14.28
CA PHE A 282 -3.53 1.33 13.55
C PHE A 282 -2.58 2.25 12.76
N GLU A 283 -1.27 2.04 12.92
CA GLU A 283 -0.27 2.67 12.08
C GLU A 283 -0.34 2.17 10.63
N THR A 284 0.18 2.96 9.70
CA THR A 284 0.33 2.55 8.30
C THR A 284 1.11 1.24 8.20
N SER A 285 0.53 0.25 7.52
CA SER A 285 1.15 -1.06 7.31
C SER A 285 1.79 -1.19 5.92
N GLY A 286 2.52 -2.29 5.72
CA GLY A 286 3.22 -2.60 4.48
C GLY A 286 4.74 -2.70 4.64
N CYS A 287 5.48 -2.30 3.61
CA CYS A 287 6.95 -2.35 3.58
C CYS A 287 7.58 -1.54 4.73
N LEU A 288 8.82 -1.87 5.08
CA LEU A 288 9.58 -1.14 6.10
C LEU A 288 9.62 0.37 5.79
N TYR A 289 9.44 1.21 6.82
CA TYR A 289 9.34 2.67 6.71
C TYR A 289 8.16 3.19 5.85
N CYS A 290 7.10 2.41 5.67
CA CYS A 290 5.87 2.90 5.03
C CYS A 290 5.07 3.76 6.03
N ASN A 291 4.85 5.03 5.71
CA ASN A 291 4.09 5.93 6.59
C ASN A 291 3.16 6.89 5.82
N ARG A 292 2.67 6.46 4.64
CA ARG A 292 1.86 7.20 3.65
C ARG A 292 0.84 8.21 4.25
N PRO A 293 1.21 9.49 4.46
CA PRO A 293 0.32 10.45 5.10
C PRO A 293 -0.84 10.85 4.17
N TYR A 294 -2.08 10.78 4.67
CA TYR A 294 -3.30 11.18 3.95
C TYR A 294 -3.54 10.47 2.61
N TYR A 295 -3.00 9.26 2.45
CA TYR A 295 -3.17 8.54 1.20
C TYR A 295 -4.63 8.10 1.00
N THR A 296 -5.30 7.66 2.07
CA THR A 296 -6.71 7.24 2.06
C THR A 296 -7.63 8.22 2.81
N GLU A 297 -7.05 9.06 3.66
CA GLU A 297 -7.71 9.92 4.64
C GLU A 297 -8.06 11.31 4.09
N ARG A 298 -9.07 11.96 4.66
CA ARG A 298 -9.34 13.39 4.47
C ARG A 298 -8.97 14.16 5.74
N PRO A 299 -8.36 15.34 5.63
CA PRO A 299 -8.17 16.23 6.77
C PRO A 299 -9.51 16.50 7.49
N GLY A 300 -9.48 16.43 8.83
CA GLY A 300 -10.67 16.64 9.68
C GLY A 300 -11.60 15.44 9.81
N GLN A 301 -11.28 14.29 9.22
CA GLN A 301 -11.97 13.02 9.46
C GLN A 301 -11.12 12.08 10.32
N VAL A 302 -11.75 11.05 10.87
CA VAL A 302 -11.05 9.96 11.59
C VAL A 302 -9.97 9.37 10.69
N MET A 303 -8.76 9.27 11.22
CA MET A 303 -7.60 8.76 10.51
C MET A 303 -7.66 7.23 10.47
N MET A 304 -7.84 6.66 9.27
CA MET A 304 -7.87 5.20 9.10
C MET A 304 -6.49 4.59 9.33
N ASN A 305 -5.44 5.19 8.75
CA ASN A 305 -4.05 4.77 8.95
C ASN A 305 -3.20 5.92 9.48
N TYR A 306 -2.59 5.72 10.65
CA TYR A 306 -1.73 6.73 11.25
C TYR A 306 -0.32 6.68 10.61
N PRO A 307 0.21 7.78 10.06
CA PRO A 307 1.53 7.84 9.44
C PRO A 307 2.70 8.00 10.44
N ARG A 308 2.40 7.87 11.74
CA ARG A 308 3.33 8.01 12.85
C ARG A 308 2.83 7.19 14.03
N ALA A 309 3.63 7.11 15.09
CA ALA A 309 3.16 6.60 16.37
C ALA A 309 1.95 7.38 16.85
N LEU A 310 0.96 6.66 17.36
CA LEU A 310 -0.23 7.24 17.97
C LEU A 310 0.15 7.84 19.34
N THR A 311 -0.53 8.92 19.70
CA THR A 311 -0.60 9.36 21.10
C THR A 311 -1.42 8.36 21.90
N GLU A 312 -1.29 8.40 23.23
CA GLU A 312 -2.08 7.54 24.13
C GLU A 312 -3.59 7.70 23.90
N GLN A 313 -4.05 8.95 23.73
CA GLN A 313 -5.46 9.24 23.45
C GLN A 313 -5.92 8.66 22.11
N GLU A 314 -5.16 8.85 21.03
CA GLU A 314 -5.48 8.28 19.72
C GLU A 314 -5.51 6.73 19.76
N ALA A 315 -4.61 6.12 20.53
CA ALA A 315 -4.58 4.67 20.69
C ALA A 315 -5.82 4.16 21.44
N LEU A 316 -6.20 4.80 22.54
CA LEU A 316 -7.40 4.48 23.30
C LEU A 316 -8.67 4.63 22.45
N GLU A 317 -8.77 5.72 21.67
CA GLU A 317 -9.88 5.95 20.74
C GLU A 317 -9.95 4.84 19.68
N ALA A 318 -8.84 4.56 18.99
CA ALA A 318 -8.79 3.53 17.96
C ALA A 318 -9.13 2.12 18.48
N LEU A 319 -8.72 1.80 19.72
CA LEU A 319 -9.09 0.54 20.39
C LEU A 319 -10.57 0.51 20.77
N SER A 320 -11.12 1.63 21.25
CA SER A 320 -12.54 1.73 21.57
C SER A 320 -13.40 1.53 20.31
N GLU A 321 -12.97 2.12 19.19
CA GLU A 321 -13.58 2.00 17.87
C GLU A 321 -13.64 0.55 17.37
N CYS A 322 -12.69 -0.33 17.75
CA CYS A 322 -12.75 -1.76 17.42
C CYS A 322 -14.07 -2.41 17.87
N GLY A 323 -14.65 -1.93 18.96
CA GLY A 323 -15.86 -2.51 19.55
C GLY A 323 -15.68 -3.94 20.07
N LEU A 324 -14.43 -4.37 20.31
CA LEU A 324 -14.08 -5.68 20.85
C LEU A 324 -13.81 -5.54 22.36
N ALA A 325 -14.41 -6.42 23.17
CA ALA A 325 -14.13 -6.44 24.61
C ALA A 325 -12.66 -6.78 24.89
N SER A 326 -12.06 -7.68 24.10
CA SER A 326 -10.66 -8.09 24.25
C SER A 326 -9.64 -6.98 23.92
N ALA A 327 -10.06 -5.89 23.29
CA ALA A 327 -9.20 -4.74 22.98
C ALA A 327 -9.20 -3.65 24.05
N ARG A 328 -10.05 -3.77 25.10
CA ARG A 328 -10.28 -2.73 26.13
C ARG A 328 -9.60 -3.00 27.47
N THR A 329 -8.96 -4.16 27.61
CA THR A 329 -8.21 -4.56 28.81
C THR A 329 -6.76 -4.76 28.44
#